data_AF-A0A377CYP1-F1
#
_entry.id   AF-A0A377CYP1-F1
#
_cell.length_a   1.000
_cell.length_b   1.000
_cell.length_c   1.000
_cell.angle_alpha   90.00
_cell.angle_beta   90.00
_cell.angle_gamma   90.00
#
_symmetry.space_group_name_H-M   'P 1'
#
loop_
_entity.id
_entity.type
_entity.pdbx_description
1 polymer ?
#
loop_
_entity_poly.entity_id
_entity_poly.type
_entity_poly.pdbx_seq_one_letter_code
_entity_poly.pdbx_strand_id
1 'polypeptide(L)'
;MYGTPSERDGRIQTVDYNEQDVFNVRVKAGAQTTIKFGQDETIKDVGIGDPEAWSVSVRDNTLFLRPKAEEPDTNVTVQTNKHIYPLYLISTTKQPTYIFCVLIIRNHRQLP
;
A
#
# COMPACT_ATOMS: atom_id res chain seq x y z
N MET A 1 2.30 8.23 7.00
CA MET A 1 1.24 7.75 7.92
C MET A 1 1.18 6.22 7.89
N TYR A 2 0.94 5.55 9.02
CA TYR A 2 0.62 4.10 9.02
C TYR A 2 -0.89 3.89 8.99
N GLY A 3 -1.35 2.73 8.48
CA GLY A 3 -2.76 2.38 8.53
C GLY A 3 -3.23 1.99 9.94
N THR A 4 -4.52 2.17 10.20
CA THR A 4 -5.21 1.71 11.39
C THR A 4 -5.35 0.18 11.36
N PRO A 5 -4.84 -0.55 12.36
CA PRO A 5 -4.96 -2.01 12.42
C PRO A 5 -6.42 -2.46 12.61
N SER A 6 -6.78 -3.61 12.04
CA SER A 6 -8.09 -4.21 12.27
C SER A 6 -8.24 -4.74 13.71
N GLU A 7 -9.47 -4.82 14.21
CA GLU A 7 -9.74 -5.31 15.57
C GLU A 7 -9.37 -6.78 15.77
N ARG A 8 -9.39 -7.59 14.70
CA ARG A 8 -9.14 -9.04 14.77
C ARG A 8 -7.69 -9.42 14.53
N ASP A 9 -7.00 -8.70 13.64
CA ASP A 9 -5.61 -8.96 13.30
C ASP A 9 -4.91 -7.66 12.91
N GLY A 10 -3.88 -7.27 13.67
CA GLY A 10 -3.20 -6.00 13.46
C GLY A 10 -2.34 -5.93 12.19
N ARG A 11 -2.13 -7.06 11.51
CA ARG A 11 -1.42 -7.15 10.22
C ARG A 11 -2.32 -6.79 9.03
N ILE A 12 -3.63 -6.69 9.26
CA ILE A 12 -4.59 -6.13 8.31
C ILE A 12 -4.80 -4.68 8.73
N GLN A 13 -4.50 -3.75 7.83
CA GLN A 13 -4.51 -2.33 8.10
C GLN A 13 -5.34 -1.59 7.06
N THR A 14 -5.98 -0.51 7.49
CA THR A 14 -6.80 0.35 6.64
C THR A 14 -6.39 1.80 6.80
N VAL A 15 -6.36 2.57 5.72
CA VAL A 15 -6.08 4.00 5.75
C VAL A 15 -7.05 4.75 4.86
N ASP A 16 -7.40 5.97 5.25
CA ASP A 16 -8.17 6.86 4.39
C ASP A 16 -7.23 7.55 3.41
N TYR A 17 -7.66 7.63 2.15
CA TYR A 17 -6.89 8.32 1.12
C TYR A 17 -6.85 9.82 1.38
N ASN A 18 -5.65 10.35 1.24
CA ASN A 18 -5.35 11.77 1.25
C ASN A 18 -4.21 12.01 0.25
N GLU A 19 -4.40 12.96 -0.65
CA GLU A 19 -3.43 13.30 -1.70
C GLU A 19 -2.12 13.90 -1.15
N GLN A 20 -2.11 14.30 0.12
CA GLN A 20 -0.97 14.91 0.80
C GLN A 20 -0.21 13.93 1.70
N ASP A 21 -0.58 12.64 1.70
CA ASP A 21 0.00 11.64 2.59
C ASP A 21 0.91 10.66 1.85
N VAL A 22 2.04 10.32 2.50
CA VAL A 22 2.86 9.15 2.15
C VAL A 22 2.48 8.00 3.09
N PHE A 23 2.13 6.85 2.53
CA PHE A 23 1.69 5.70 3.30
C PHE A 23 2.85 4.77 3.64
N ASN A 24 3.13 4.61 4.94
CA ASN A 24 4.16 3.71 5.44
C ASN A 24 3.59 2.29 5.56
N VAL A 25 4.24 1.34 4.90
CA VAL A 25 3.81 -0.06 4.89
C VAL A 25 4.92 -0.93 5.44
N ARG A 26 4.63 -1.72 6.47
CA ARG A 26 5.62 -2.62 7.07
C ARG A 26 5.77 -3.88 6.24
N VAL A 27 6.99 -4.18 5.84
CA VAL A 27 7.33 -5.31 4.97
C VAL A 27 8.35 -6.21 5.66
N LYS A 28 8.42 -7.49 5.26
CA LYS A 28 9.37 -8.44 5.85
C LYS A 28 9.78 -9.49 4.82
N ALA A 29 11.06 -9.80 4.76
CA ALA A 29 11.57 -10.89 3.94
C ALA A 29 10.83 -12.21 4.25
N GLY A 30 10.51 -12.98 3.21
CA GLY A 30 9.70 -14.19 3.31
C GLY A 30 8.19 -13.96 3.49
N ALA A 31 7.71 -12.71 3.51
CA ALA A 31 6.29 -12.39 3.53
C ALA A 31 5.86 -11.62 2.26
N GLN A 32 4.58 -11.77 1.90
CA GLN A 32 3.94 -10.94 0.88
C GLN A 32 3.10 -9.86 1.55
N THR A 33 3.20 -8.64 1.05
CA THR A 33 2.29 -7.55 1.36
C THR A 33 1.32 -7.34 0.19
N THR A 34 0.04 -7.23 0.51
CA THR A 34 -1.04 -6.99 -0.44
C THR A 34 -1.63 -5.61 -0.19
N ILE A 35 -1.66 -4.76 -1.21
CA ILE A 35 -2.23 -3.41 -1.14
C ILE A 35 -3.45 -3.36 -2.04
N LYS A 36 -4.59 -2.95 -1.48
CA LYS A 36 -5.86 -2.83 -2.18
C LYS A 36 -6.26 -1.37 -2.29
N PHE A 37 -6.41 -0.88 -3.51
CA PHE A 37 -6.89 0.47 -3.81
C PHE A 37 -8.42 0.48 -3.94
N GLY A 38 -9.01 1.63 -4.25
CA GLY A 38 -10.47 1.78 -4.39
C GLY A 38 -11.05 0.73 -5.35
N GLN A 39 -12.26 0.23 -5.05
CA GLN A 39 -12.89 -0.83 -5.87
C GLN A 39 -13.14 -0.41 -7.32
N ASP A 40 -13.36 0.89 -7.54
CA ASP A 40 -13.59 1.47 -8.87
C ASP A 40 -12.29 1.97 -9.54
N GLU A 41 -11.12 1.52 -9.05
CA GLU A 41 -9.83 1.90 -9.59
C GLU A 41 -9.18 0.76 -10.37
N THR A 42 -8.29 1.12 -11.28
CA THR A 42 -7.41 0.17 -11.98
C THR A 42 -6.01 0.74 -11.94
N ILE A 43 -5.05 -0.07 -11.49
CA ILE A 43 -3.64 0.32 -11.49
C ILE A 43 -3.19 0.48 -12.95
N LYS A 44 -2.55 1.62 -13.23
CA LYS A 44 -2.01 1.99 -14.55
C LYS A 44 -0.51 1.84 -14.60
N ASP A 45 0.16 2.20 -13.52
CA ASP A 45 1.61 2.08 -13.42
C ASP A 45 2.07 1.92 -11.97
N VAL A 46 3.24 1.33 -11.80
CA VAL A 46 3.91 1.15 -10.51
C VAL A 46 5.40 1.46 -10.68
N GLY A 47 5.83 2.56 -10.09
CA GLY A 47 7.25 2.88 -9.93
C GLY A 47 7.77 2.38 -8.57
N ILE A 48 8.94 1.76 -8.55
CA ILE A 48 9.61 1.31 -7.32
C ILE A 48 11.08 1.74 -7.36
N GLY A 49 11.62 2.22 -6.24
CA GLY A 49 12.98 2.76 -6.18
C GLY A 49 14.08 1.72 -6.38
N ASP A 50 13.87 0.49 -5.91
CA ASP A 50 14.80 -0.64 -6.08
C ASP A 50 14.09 -1.86 -6.67
N PRO A 51 13.85 -1.94 -7.99
CA PRO A 51 13.11 -3.06 -8.57
C PRO A 51 13.81 -4.42 -8.41
N GLU A 52 15.14 -4.45 -8.25
CA GLU A 52 15.89 -5.70 -8.12
C GLU A 52 15.67 -6.35 -6.74
N ALA A 53 15.52 -5.54 -5.70
CA ALA A 53 15.19 -6.00 -4.35
C ALA A 53 13.74 -6.49 -4.19
N TRP A 54 12.90 -6.40 -5.23
CA TRP A 54 11.46 -6.61 -5.12
C TRP A 54 10.87 -7.51 -6.23
N SER A 55 9.90 -8.33 -5.85
CA SER A 55 8.94 -8.92 -6.79
C SER A 55 7.63 -8.13 -6.71
N VAL A 56 7.20 -7.60 -7.83
CA VAL A 56 5.99 -6.79 -7.96
C VAL A 56 5.03 -7.47 -8.91
N SER A 57 3.74 -7.55 -8.55
CA SER A 57 2.70 -7.98 -9.47
C SER A 57 1.40 -7.25 -9.20
N VAL A 58 0.58 -7.09 -10.24
CA VAL A 58 -0.66 -6.31 -10.21
C VAL A 58 -1.81 -7.20 -10.70
N ARG A 59 -2.97 -7.08 -10.04
CA ARG A 59 -4.25 -7.63 -10.51
C ARG A 59 -5.35 -6.61 -10.19
N ASP A 60 -5.98 -6.06 -11.22
CA ASP A 60 -7.04 -5.06 -11.10
C ASP A 60 -6.62 -3.84 -10.27
N ASN A 61 -7.22 -3.66 -9.09
CA ASN A 61 -6.93 -2.62 -8.11
C ASN A 61 -6.01 -3.11 -6.97
N THR A 62 -5.35 -4.25 -7.14
CA THR A 62 -4.54 -4.90 -6.10
C THR A 62 -3.08 -5.00 -6.54
N LEU A 63 -2.19 -4.52 -5.67
CA LEU A 63 -0.75 -4.63 -5.80
C LEU A 63 -0.21 -5.66 -4.81
N PHE A 64 0.66 -6.54 -5.28
CA PHE A 64 1.36 -7.52 -4.47
C PHE A 64 2.86 -7.22 -4.48
N LEU A 65 3.45 -7.11 -3.28
CA LEU A 65 4.85 -6.81 -3.06
C LEU A 65 5.49 -7.93 -2.25
N ARG A 66 6.63 -8.46 -2.72
CA ARG A 66 7.44 -9.42 -1.98
C ARG A 66 8.91 -8.96 -2.00
N PRO A 67 9.55 -8.77 -0.83
CA PRO A 67 10.98 -8.54 -0.77
C PRO A 67 11.75 -9.75 -1.30
N LYS A 68 12.82 -9.48 -2.05
CA LYS A 68 13.87 -10.44 -2.42
C LYS A 68 15.14 -10.24 -1.58
N ALA A 69 15.38 -9.00 -1.11
CA ALA A 69 16.52 -8.63 -0.28
C ALA A 69 16.18 -8.62 1.23
N GLU A 70 17.21 -8.68 2.08
CA GLU A 70 17.06 -8.60 3.55
C GLU A 70 16.74 -7.19 4.04
N GLU A 71 17.27 -6.16 3.37
CA GLU A 71 17.02 -4.73 3.66
C GLU A 71 16.33 -4.04 2.47
N PRO A 72 15.01 -4.28 2.26
CA PRO A 72 14.33 -3.87 1.04
C PRO A 72 13.70 -2.45 1.10
N ASP A 73 14.04 -1.62 2.08
CA ASP A 73 13.40 -0.32 2.32
C ASP A 73 13.47 0.58 1.06
N THR A 74 12.33 1.04 0.57
CA THR A 74 12.26 1.82 -0.66
C THR A 74 10.93 2.56 -0.80
N ASN A 75 10.88 3.54 -1.69
CA ASN A 75 9.64 4.20 -2.09
C ASN A 75 8.94 3.43 -3.21
N VAL A 76 7.61 3.48 -3.22
CA VAL A 76 6.77 3.00 -4.32
C VAL A 76 5.76 4.07 -4.68
N THR A 77 5.59 4.35 -5.96
CA THR A 77 4.51 5.19 -6.47
C THR A 77 3.55 4.32 -7.25
N VAL A 78 2.29 4.28 -6.84
CA VAL A 78 1.24 3.59 -7.58
C VAL A 78 0.35 4.62 -8.25
N GLN A 79 0.27 4.57 -9.57
CA GLN A 79 -0.67 5.39 -10.33
C GLN A 79 -1.87 4.53 -10.73
N THR A 80 -3.07 5.01 -10.43
CA THR A 80 -4.32 4.42 -10.91
C THR A 80 -4.98 5.33 -11.94
N ASN A 81 -6.17 4.95 -12.43
CA ASN A 81 -7.01 5.81 -13.24
C ASN A 81 -7.63 7.00 -12.49
N LYS A 82 -7.56 7.06 -11.15
CA LYS A 82 -8.18 8.14 -10.36
C LYS A 82 -7.19 8.88 -9.46
N HIS A 83 -6.30 8.16 -8.81
CA HIS A 83 -5.37 8.73 -7.82
C HIS A 83 -3.93 8.21 -7.99
N ILE A 84 -3.00 8.94 -7.36
CA ILE A 84 -1.60 8.55 -7.19
C ILE A 84 -1.37 8.29 -5.70
N TYR A 85 -0.72 7.17 -5.40
CA TYR A 85 -0.43 6.73 -4.04
C TYR A 85 1.08 6.65 -3.84
N PRO A 86 1.70 7.62 -3.14
CA PRO A 86 3.07 7.49 -2.69
C PRO A 86 3.12 6.61 -1.43
N LEU A 87 3.92 5.56 -1.50
CA LEU A 87 4.14 4.60 -0.43
C LEU A 87 5.62 4.60 -0.03
N TYR A 88 5.88 4.29 1.23
CA TYR A 88 7.22 3.98 1.72
C TYR A 88 7.21 2.62 2.41
N LEU A 89 8.01 1.69 1.88
CA LEU A 89 8.13 0.33 2.38
C LEU A 89 9.22 0.32 3.46
N ILE A 90 8.87 -0.16 4.65
CA ILE A 90 9.77 -0.18 5.82
C ILE A 90 9.89 -1.61 6.30
N SER A 91 11.10 -2.16 6.25
CA SER A 91 11.38 -3.50 6.74
C SER A 91 11.15 -3.60 8.25
N THR A 92 10.74 -4.78 8.69
CA THR A 92 10.54 -5.04 10.11
C THR A 92 10.93 -6.46 10.49
N THR A 93 11.57 -6.59 11.65
CA THR A 93 11.79 -7.87 12.31
C THR A 93 10.55 -8.37 13.06
N LYS A 94 9.60 -7.47 13.36
CA LYS A 94 8.32 -7.74 14.05
C LYS A 94 7.27 -8.28 13.07
N GLN A 95 5.99 -8.02 13.36
CA GLN A 95 4.88 -8.39 12.49
C GLN A 95 4.79 -7.40 11.30
N PRO A 96 4.84 -7.88 10.05
CA PRO A 96 4.64 -7.05 8.87
C PRO A 96 3.16 -6.77 8.62
N THR A 97 2.88 -5.82 7.71
CA THR A 97 1.55 -5.62 7.14
C THR A 97 1.32 -6.66 6.04
N TYR A 98 0.28 -7.49 6.19
CA TYR A 98 -0.13 -8.47 5.17
C TYR A 98 -1.13 -7.89 4.19
N ILE A 99 -2.09 -7.12 4.68
CA ILE A 99 -3.10 -6.46 3.86
C ILE A 99 -3.16 -4.98 4.26
N PHE A 100 -3.02 -4.11 3.28
CA PHE A 100 -3.16 -2.66 3.42
C PHE A 100 -4.27 -2.19 2.50
N CYS A 101 -5.40 -1.78 3.06
CA CYS A 101 -6.55 -1.27 2.32
C CYS A 101 -6.56 0.25 2.32
N VAL A 102 -6.67 0.85 1.14
CA VAL A 102 -6.87 2.30 1.00
C VAL A 102 -8.35 2.58 0.75
N LEU A 103 -8.96 3.37 1.63
CA LEU A 103 -10.36 3.77 1.54
C LEU A 103 -10.47 5.15 0.91
N ILE A 104 -11.32 5.26 -0.12
CA ILE A 104 -11.71 6.57 -0.65
C ILE A 104 -12.93 7.05 0.13
N ILE A 105 -12.73 8.02 1.03
CA ILE A 105 -13.87 8.70 1.67
C ILE A 105 -14.48 9.65 0.65
N ARG A 106 -15.67 9.31 0.14
CA ARG A 106 -16.49 10.28 -0.60
C ARG A 106 -17.07 11.26 0.41
N ASN A 107 -16.49 12.46 0.46
CA ASN A 107 -17.00 13.51 1.33
C ASN A 107 -18.37 13.95 0.79
N HIS A 108 -19.47 13.47 1.38
CA HIS A 108 -20.80 14.04 1.15
C HIS A 108 -20.87 15.38 1.89
N ARG A 109 -20.26 16.44 1.33
CA ARG A 109 -20.70 17.79 1.67
C ARG A 109 -22.12 17.93 1.14
N GLN A 110 -23.10 17.82 2.04
CA GLN A 110 -24.37 18.51 1.83
C GLN A 110 -24.03 19.99 1.64
N LEU A 111 -24.28 20.50 0.43
CA LEU A 111 -24.33 21.94 0.22
C LEU A 111 -25.58 22.46 0.95
N PRO A 112 -25.52 23.65 1.58
CA PRO A 112 -26.69 24.29 2.17
C PRO A 112 -27.74 24.63 1.11
#